data_AF-A0A936W304-F1
#
_entry.id   AF-A0A936W304-F1
#
_cell.length_a   1.000
_cell.length_b   1.000
_cell.length_c   1.000
_cell.angle_alpha   90.00
_cell.angle_beta   90.00
_cell.angle_gamma   90.00
#
_symmetry.space_group_name_H-M   'P 1'
#
loop_
_entity.id
_entity.type
_entity.pdbx_description
1 polymer ?
#
loop_
_entity_poly.entity_id
_entity_poly.type
_entity_poly.pdbx_seq_one_letter_code
_entity_poly.pdbx_strand_id
1 'polypeptide(L)'
;MTGGLNGDTSDKNQTRYTYSPVHQEAAVCCVPMAGRIAPYYVQYMWLKGDRSLVASVLGPSRIETTVEGKPVVVDEQTNYPFENTFRFVVTADSRFALKIRKPDWVKKFTVSESYREADGFIVIDKTWKGTENVD
;
A
#
# COMPACT_ATOMS: atom_id res chain seq x y z
N MET A 1 36.51 18.19 -3.85
CA MET A 1 36.56 19.54 -4.45
C MET A 1 36.25 20.51 -3.33
N THR A 2 36.93 21.65 -3.30
CA THR A 2 36.78 22.69 -2.26
C THR A 2 36.06 23.87 -2.91
N GLY A 3 34.80 24.09 -2.58
CA GLY A 3 34.06 25.24 -3.10
C GLY A 3 32.90 25.56 -2.18
N GLY A 4 32.98 26.71 -1.51
CA GLY A 4 31.91 27.17 -0.65
C GLY A 4 30.89 28.04 -1.39
N LEU A 5 29.95 28.53 -0.59
CA LEU A 5 28.72 29.19 -1.03
C LEU A 5 29.04 30.40 -1.93
N ASN A 6 28.56 30.40 -3.18
CA ASN A 6 28.75 31.52 -4.12
C ASN A 6 30.23 31.91 -4.36
N GLY A 7 31.16 30.95 -4.26
CA GLY A 7 32.60 31.23 -4.37
C GLY A 7 33.26 31.65 -3.05
N ASP A 8 32.52 31.68 -1.94
CA ASP A 8 33.10 31.73 -0.61
C ASP A 8 33.97 30.49 -0.37
N THR A 9 35.13 30.64 0.26
CA THR A 9 36.06 29.54 0.56
C THR A 9 36.42 29.49 2.06
N SER A 10 35.66 30.22 2.88
CA SER A 10 35.88 30.36 4.32
C SER A 10 35.77 29.02 5.07
N ASP A 11 34.82 28.16 4.70
CA ASP A 11 34.69 26.80 5.23
C ASP A 11 35.20 25.76 4.22
N LYS A 12 36.43 25.27 4.43
CA LYS A 12 37.09 24.31 3.53
C LYS A 12 36.47 22.92 3.51
N ASN A 13 35.58 22.61 4.45
CA ASN A 13 34.93 21.29 4.58
C ASN A 13 33.45 21.32 4.15
N GLN A 14 32.96 22.46 3.67
CA GLN A 14 31.56 22.63 3.30
C GLN A 14 31.27 22.10 1.88
N THR A 15 30.55 20.98 1.80
CA THR A 15 30.19 20.29 0.54
C THR A 15 28.69 20.38 0.19
N ARG A 16 27.87 21.04 1.02
CA ARG A 16 26.41 20.87 0.99
C ARG A 16 25.63 21.94 0.22
N TYR A 17 26.28 22.97 -0.32
CA TYR A 17 25.60 24.11 -0.94
C TYR A 17 25.42 24.05 -2.47
N THR A 18 25.91 23.01 -3.14
CA THR A 18 25.65 22.85 -4.58
C THR A 18 24.33 22.12 -4.80
N TYR A 19 23.30 22.85 -5.24
CA TYR A 19 22.13 22.25 -5.91
C TYR A 19 22.56 21.72 -7.29
N SER A 20 23.24 20.57 -7.32
CA SER A 20 23.59 19.91 -8.58
C SER A 20 22.56 18.86 -8.97
N PRO A 21 21.94 18.94 -10.17
CA PRO A 21 21.10 17.87 -10.71
C PRO A 21 21.93 16.65 -11.15
N VAL A 22 23.26 16.77 -11.28
CA VAL A 22 24.19 15.69 -11.65
C VAL A 22 25.39 15.67 -10.70
N HIS A 23 25.52 14.58 -9.93
CA HIS A 23 26.42 14.43 -8.79
C HIS A 23 27.90 14.69 -9.11
N GLN A 24 28.57 15.45 -8.24
CA GLN A 24 30.03 15.45 -8.17
C GLN A 24 30.60 15.12 -6.78
N GLU A 25 29.84 15.24 -5.67
CA GLU A 25 30.43 15.08 -4.32
C GLU A 25 29.64 14.20 -3.32
N ALA A 26 28.31 14.05 -3.46
CA ALA A 26 27.51 13.17 -2.59
C ALA A 26 26.35 12.53 -3.36
N ALA A 27 26.09 11.25 -3.09
CA ALA A 27 24.97 10.52 -3.70
C ALA A 27 23.63 11.00 -3.12
N VAL A 28 22.72 11.47 -3.97
CA VAL A 28 21.39 11.98 -3.55
C VAL A 28 20.35 10.88 -3.36
N CYS A 29 20.73 9.66 -2.99
CA CYS A 29 19.87 8.47 -3.08
C CYS A 29 18.46 8.61 -2.45
N CYS A 30 18.30 9.43 -1.41
CA CYS A 30 17.00 9.70 -0.78
C CYS A 30 15.97 10.34 -1.71
N VAL A 31 16.36 11.29 -2.56
CA VAL A 31 15.42 12.03 -3.43
C VAL A 31 14.79 11.14 -4.51
N PRO A 32 15.55 10.38 -5.32
CA PRO A 32 14.95 9.44 -6.27
C PRO A 32 14.30 8.25 -5.56
N MET A 33 14.75 7.84 -4.37
CA MET A 33 14.03 6.84 -3.55
C MET A 33 12.67 7.35 -3.10
N ALA A 34 12.58 8.58 -2.60
CA ALA A 34 11.31 9.19 -2.19
C ALA A 34 10.31 9.22 -3.35
N GLY A 35 10.78 9.53 -4.57
CA GLY A 35 9.95 9.47 -5.78
C GLY A 35 9.42 8.07 -6.12
N ARG A 36 10.05 6.99 -5.63
CA ARG A 36 9.59 5.60 -5.82
C ARG A 36 8.61 5.11 -4.75
N ILE A 37 8.52 5.78 -3.61
CA ILE A 37 7.68 5.32 -2.49
C ILE A 37 6.20 5.27 -2.89
N ALA A 38 5.66 6.34 -3.46
CA ALA A 38 4.25 6.42 -3.84
C ALA A 38 3.82 5.34 -4.86
N PRO A 39 4.53 5.12 -5.99
CA PRO A 39 4.14 4.07 -6.93
C PRO A 39 4.27 2.67 -6.34
N TYR A 40 5.29 2.40 -5.51
CA TYR A 40 5.40 1.11 -4.82
C TYR A 40 4.29 0.92 -3.80
N TYR A 41 3.94 1.95 -3.04
CA TYR A 41 2.82 1.91 -2.11
C TYR A 41 1.55 1.45 -2.82
N VAL A 42 1.16 2.12 -3.91
CA VAL A 42 -0.03 1.78 -4.70
C VAL A 42 0.07 0.36 -5.28
N GLN A 43 1.22 0.00 -5.85
CA GLN A 43 1.44 -1.33 -6.43
C GLN A 43 1.28 -2.46 -5.40
N TYR A 44 1.69 -2.24 -4.15
CA TYR A 44 1.65 -3.23 -3.08
C TYR A 44 0.43 -3.10 -2.17
N MET A 45 -0.56 -2.26 -2.47
CA MET A 45 -1.84 -2.25 -1.73
C MET A 45 -2.57 -3.57 -1.89
N TRP A 46 -2.55 -4.13 -3.09
CA TRP A 46 -3.23 -5.36 -3.44
C TRP A 46 -2.29 -6.41 -4.00
N LEU A 47 -2.41 -7.65 -3.51
CA LEU A 47 -1.74 -8.82 -4.07
C LEU A 47 -2.77 -9.86 -4.50
N LYS A 48 -2.41 -10.65 -5.50
CA LYS A 48 -3.21 -11.77 -6.00
C LYS A 48 -2.48 -13.07 -5.73
N GLY A 49 -3.14 -13.98 -5.02
CA GLY A 49 -2.75 -15.40 -4.93
C GLY A 49 -3.64 -16.25 -5.83
N ASP A 50 -3.51 -17.58 -5.75
CA ASP A 50 -4.24 -18.51 -6.63
C ASP A 50 -5.76 -18.30 -6.59
N ARG A 51 -6.35 -18.39 -5.39
CA ARG A 51 -7.78 -18.14 -5.13
C ARG A 51 -7.98 -17.09 -4.05
N SER A 52 -7.12 -16.07 -4.02
CA SER A 52 -7.22 -15.02 -3.01
C SER A 52 -6.83 -13.65 -3.53
N LEU A 53 -7.54 -12.63 -3.05
CA LEU A 53 -7.13 -11.23 -3.14
C LEU A 53 -6.70 -10.77 -1.76
N VAL A 54 -5.57 -10.06 -1.69
CA VAL A 54 -4.94 -9.67 -0.42
C VAL A 54 -4.83 -8.15 -0.37
N ALA A 55 -5.53 -7.52 0.56
CA ALA A 55 -5.30 -6.13 0.95
C ALA A 55 -4.11 -6.10 1.91
N SER A 56 -2.90 -5.90 1.35
CA SER A 56 -1.63 -5.96 2.09
C SER A 56 -1.24 -4.63 2.71
N VAL A 57 -1.55 -3.52 2.03
CA VAL A 57 -1.36 -2.17 2.56
C VAL A 57 -2.71 -1.46 2.52
N LEU A 58 -3.27 -1.20 3.70
CA LEU A 58 -4.61 -0.67 3.85
C LEU A 58 -4.67 0.82 3.52
N GLY A 59 -5.72 1.24 2.82
CA GLY A 59 -5.97 2.62 2.42
C GLY A 59 -6.98 2.71 1.29
N PRO A 60 -7.50 3.91 0.99
CA PRO A 60 -8.50 4.09 -0.05
C PRO A 60 -7.96 3.62 -1.40
N SER A 61 -8.56 2.57 -1.96
CA SER A 61 -8.09 1.96 -3.20
C SER A 61 -9.16 1.12 -3.88
N ARG A 62 -9.00 0.93 -5.20
CA ARG A 62 -9.86 0.06 -6.00
C ARG A 62 -9.01 -0.83 -6.89
N ILE A 63 -9.31 -2.12 -6.89
CA ILE A 63 -8.71 -3.09 -7.79
C ILE A 63 -9.77 -3.69 -8.71
N GLU A 64 -9.42 -3.82 -9.98
CA GLU A 64 -10.17 -4.58 -10.99
C GLU A 64 -9.27 -5.68 -11.51
N THR A 65 -9.70 -6.93 -11.37
CA THR A 65 -8.89 -8.09 -11.74
C THR A 65 -9.79 -9.26 -12.11
N THR A 66 -9.18 -10.44 -12.24
CA THR A 66 -9.89 -11.69 -12.43
C THR A 66 -9.49 -12.71 -11.37
N VAL A 67 -10.40 -13.56 -10.92
CA VAL A 67 -10.08 -14.74 -10.10
C VAL A 67 -10.71 -15.95 -10.77
N GLU A 68 -9.92 -17.00 -11.01
CA GLU A 68 -10.33 -18.18 -11.80
C GLU A 68 -10.98 -17.78 -13.15
N GLY A 69 -10.45 -16.76 -13.82
CA GLY A 69 -10.95 -16.26 -15.12
C GLY A 69 -12.21 -15.40 -15.06
N LYS A 70 -12.80 -15.19 -13.89
CA LYS A 70 -14.00 -14.36 -13.71
C LYS A 70 -13.64 -12.96 -13.21
N PRO A 71 -14.31 -11.90 -13.70
CA PRO A 71 -14.04 -10.53 -13.26
C PRO A 71 -14.37 -10.35 -11.76
N VAL A 72 -13.53 -9.59 -11.08
CA VAL A 72 -13.68 -9.22 -9.67
C VAL A 72 -13.28 -7.75 -9.52
N VAL A 73 -14.12 -6.98 -8.85
CA VAL A 73 -13.82 -5.61 -8.42
C VAL A 73 -13.86 -5.57 -6.89
N VAL A 74 -12.87 -4.94 -6.28
CA VAL A 74 -12.89 -4.64 -4.84
C VAL A 74 -12.57 -3.17 -4.65
N ASP A 75 -13.46 -2.45 -3.97
CA ASP A 75 -13.31 -1.05 -3.58
C ASP A 75 -13.16 -0.95 -2.05
N GLU A 76 -11.97 -0.58 -1.60
CA GLU A 76 -11.64 -0.33 -0.19
C GLU A 76 -11.92 1.14 0.13
N GLN A 77 -13.02 1.35 0.85
CA GLN A 77 -13.49 2.66 1.29
C GLN A 77 -13.08 2.86 2.75
N THR A 78 -12.15 3.78 2.97
CA THR A 78 -11.64 4.09 4.31
C THR A 78 -11.03 5.50 4.37
N ASN A 79 -11.10 6.12 5.55
CA ASN A 79 -10.34 7.32 5.89
C ASN A 79 -9.01 6.99 6.58
N TYR A 80 -8.59 5.72 6.60
CA TYR A 80 -7.27 5.31 7.11
C TYR A 80 -6.16 6.12 6.41
N PRO A 81 -5.18 6.66 7.16
CA PRO A 81 -4.82 6.36 8.55
C PRO A 81 -5.49 7.23 9.63
N PHE A 82 -6.47 8.07 9.30
CA PHE A 82 -7.13 8.97 10.26
C PHE A 82 -8.29 8.31 11.01
N GLU A 83 -8.89 7.27 10.43
CA GLU A 83 -9.93 6.44 11.04
C GLU A 83 -9.60 4.96 10.85
N ASN A 84 -10.12 4.11 11.74
CA ASN A 84 -9.90 2.66 11.72
C ASN A 84 -11.15 1.89 11.26
N THR A 85 -11.93 2.50 10.38
CA THR A 85 -13.13 1.92 9.77
C THR A 85 -12.84 1.60 8.31
N PHE A 86 -13.19 0.41 7.87
CA PHE A 86 -12.95 -0.06 6.52
C PHE A 86 -14.22 -0.65 5.96
N ARG A 87 -14.56 -0.31 4.72
CA ARG A 87 -15.61 -0.99 3.97
C ARG A 87 -15.00 -1.53 2.68
N PHE A 88 -15.06 -2.83 2.49
CA PHE A 88 -14.70 -3.47 1.23
C PHE A 88 -15.98 -3.78 0.46
N VAL A 89 -16.18 -3.08 -0.65
CA VAL A 89 -17.27 -3.36 -1.60
C VAL A 89 -16.73 -4.34 -2.64
N VAL A 90 -17.18 -5.59 -2.57
CA VAL A 90 -16.73 -6.68 -3.44
C VAL A 90 -17.81 -6.96 -4.48
N THR A 91 -17.48 -6.79 -5.75
CA THR A 91 -18.34 -7.19 -6.88
C THR A 91 -17.73 -8.38 -7.59
N ALA A 92 -18.36 -9.56 -7.47
CA ALA A 92 -17.87 -10.81 -8.04
C ALA A 92 -18.94 -11.91 -8.11
N ASP A 93 -18.76 -12.86 -9.03
CA ASP A 93 -19.56 -14.09 -9.13
C ASP A 93 -18.67 -15.35 -9.10
N SER A 94 -17.75 -15.37 -8.13
CA SER A 94 -16.71 -16.41 -7.98
C SER A 94 -16.40 -16.70 -6.52
N ARG A 95 -15.82 -17.87 -6.24
CA ARG A 95 -15.36 -18.25 -4.89
C ARG A 95 -13.88 -17.96 -4.74
N PHE A 96 -13.56 -17.09 -3.79
CA PHE A 96 -12.18 -16.76 -3.43
C PHE A 96 -12.09 -16.23 -2.01
N ALA A 97 -10.88 -16.26 -1.47
CA ALA A 97 -10.58 -15.69 -0.16
C ALA A 97 -10.21 -14.20 -0.30
N LEU A 98 -10.95 -13.33 0.37
CA LEU A 98 -10.50 -11.97 0.65
C LEU A 98 -9.65 -12.01 1.92
N LYS A 99 -8.37 -11.65 1.80
CA LYS A 99 -7.43 -11.57 2.92
C LYS A 99 -7.14 -10.10 3.22
N ILE A 100 -7.40 -9.67 4.43
CA ILE A 100 -7.15 -8.29 4.88
C ILE A 100 -6.03 -8.34 5.90
N ARG A 101 -4.95 -7.59 5.70
CA ARG A 101 -3.87 -7.52 6.69
C ARG A 101 -4.44 -7.03 8.01
N LYS A 102 -4.23 -7.78 9.10
CA LYS A 102 -4.49 -7.33 10.46
C LYS A 102 -3.24 -6.60 10.97
N PRO A 103 -3.26 -5.28 11.17
CA PRO A 103 -2.11 -4.59 11.74
C PRO A 103 -1.82 -5.09 13.16
N ASP A 104 -0.54 -5.32 13.49
CA ASP A 104 -0.13 -5.93 14.77
C ASP A 104 -0.57 -5.14 16.02
N TRP A 105 -0.81 -3.83 15.86
CA TRP A 105 -1.27 -2.97 16.94
C TRP A 105 -2.77 -3.13 17.27
N VAL A 106 -3.55 -3.80 16.41
CA VAL A 106 -4.99 -4.00 16.60
C VAL A 106 -5.26 -5.09 17.64
N LYS A 107 -5.83 -4.68 18.78
CA LYS A 107 -6.19 -5.60 19.89
C LYS A 107 -7.59 -6.18 19.78
N LYS A 108 -8.54 -5.40 19.24
CA LYS A 108 -9.95 -5.76 19.09
C LYS A 108 -10.48 -5.14 17.82
N PHE A 109 -11.34 -5.87 17.11
CA PHE A 109 -12.02 -5.42 15.91
C PHE A 109 -13.32 -6.23 15.75
N THR A 110 -14.17 -5.77 14.84
CA THR A 110 -15.41 -6.45 14.44
C THR A 110 -15.41 -6.58 12.93
N VAL A 111 -16.06 -7.61 12.40
CA VAL A 111 -16.22 -7.85 10.96
C VAL A 111 -17.66 -8.27 10.72
N SER A 112 -18.30 -7.73 9.68
CA SER A 112 -19.70 -8.06 9.33
C SER A 112 -19.89 -9.50 8.83
N GLU A 113 -18.81 -10.14 8.38
CA GLU A 113 -18.78 -11.48 7.81
C GLU A 113 -18.15 -12.53 8.74
N SER A 114 -18.42 -13.80 8.46
CA SER A 114 -17.68 -14.90 9.09
C SER A 114 -16.22 -14.92 8.60
N TYR A 115 -15.28 -14.91 9.53
CA TYR A 115 -13.85 -14.86 9.23
C TYR A 115 -13.06 -15.87 10.05
N ARG A 116 -11.82 -16.10 9.61
CA ARG A 116 -10.78 -16.73 10.41
C ARG A 116 -9.52 -15.88 10.39
N GLU A 117 -8.76 -15.90 11.47
CA GLU A 117 -7.43 -15.29 11.50
C GLU A 117 -6.37 -16.31 11.09
N ALA A 118 -5.46 -15.95 10.18
CA ALA A 118 -4.32 -16.77 9.82
C ALA A 118 -3.17 -15.90 9.31
N ASP A 119 -1.95 -16.17 9.79
CA ASP A 119 -0.70 -15.56 9.31
C ASP A 119 -0.71 -14.02 9.29
N GLY A 120 -1.40 -13.39 10.26
CA GLY A 120 -1.55 -11.93 10.33
C GLY A 120 -2.62 -11.34 9.39
N PHE A 121 -3.51 -12.19 8.87
CA PHE A 121 -4.63 -11.78 8.01
C PHE A 121 -5.97 -12.18 8.60
N ILE A 122 -6.97 -11.32 8.40
CA ILE A 122 -8.39 -11.65 8.48
C ILE A 122 -8.77 -12.27 7.14
N VAL A 123 -9.25 -13.51 7.16
CA VAL A 123 -9.54 -14.28 5.94
C VAL A 123 -11.04 -14.58 5.86
N ILE A 124 -11.66 -14.08 4.80
CA ILE A 124 -13.06 -14.33 4.44
C ILE A 124 -13.06 -15.16 3.16
N ASP A 125 -13.31 -16.47 3.29
CA ASP A 125 -13.36 -17.40 2.16
C ASP A 125 -14.80 -17.85 1.95
N LYS A 126 -15.44 -17.28 0.93
CA LYS A 126 -16.81 -17.61 0.53
C LYS A 126 -17.01 -17.50 -0.97
N THR A 127 -18.17 -17.93 -1.42
CA THR A 127 -18.65 -17.67 -2.77
C THR A 127 -19.31 -16.29 -2.79
N TRP A 128 -18.71 -15.36 -3.52
CA TRP A 128 -19.24 -14.01 -3.72
C TRP A 128 -20.29 -14.03 -4.85
N LYS A 129 -21.36 -13.24 -4.69
CA LYS A 129 -22.44 -13.11 -5.68
C LYS A 129 -22.89 -11.66 -5.80
N GLY A 130 -22.79 -11.09 -7.01
CA GLY A 130 -23.11 -9.69 -7.24
C GLY A 130 -22.21 -8.76 -6.43
N THR A 131 -22.80 -7.74 -5.81
CA THR A 131 -22.07 -6.77 -4.97
C THR A 131 -22.40 -6.98 -3.50
N GLU A 132 -21.37 -7.23 -2.69
CA GLU A 132 -21.46 -7.46 -1.24
C GLU A 132 -20.52 -6.51 -0.50
N ASN A 133 -20.90 -6.10 0.71
CA ASN A 133 -20.10 -5.24 1.57
C ASN A 133 -19.51 -6.03 2.73
N VAL A 134 -18.24 -5.79 3.03
CA VAL A 134 -17.59 -6.21 4.28
C VAL A 134 -17.22 -4.96 5.05
N ASP A 135 -17.76 -4.82 6.25
CA ASP A 135 -17.49 -3.72 7.20
C ASP A 135 -16.69 -4.24 8.41
#